data_AF-A0A925N1W0-F1
#
_entry.id   AF-A0A925N1W0-F1
#
_cell.length_a   1.000
_cell.length_b   1.000
_cell.length_c   1.000
_cell.angle_alpha   90.00
_cell.angle_beta   90.00
_cell.angle_gamma   90.00
#
_symmetry.space_group_name_H-M   'P 1'
#
loop_
_entity.id
_entity.type
_entity.pdbx_description
1 polymer ?
#
loop_
_entity_poly.entity_id
_entity_poly.type
_entity_poly.pdbx_seq_one_letter_code
_entity_poly.pdbx_strand_id
1 'polypeptide(L)'
;MTDAERQARYRAARAAGVPIVRNRRPADHRGRARRWTDHVTGLVQAQVEFAAWLDSLPENLQDSATAEALRAICELDLSELQAIVPPRGFGRD
;
A
#
# COMPACT_ATOMS: atom_id res chain seq x y z
N MET A 1 25.83 9.46 -29.42
CA MET A 1 26.39 8.97 -28.15
C MET A 1 26.38 7.46 -28.16
N THR A 2 27.56 6.87 -28.27
CA THR A 2 27.79 5.43 -28.41
C THR A 2 27.84 4.74 -27.04
N ASP A 3 27.75 3.42 -27.02
CA ASP A 3 27.84 2.63 -25.80
C ASP A 3 29.20 2.81 -25.09
N ALA A 4 30.27 2.91 -25.87
CA ALA A 4 31.62 3.16 -25.37
C ALA A 4 31.74 4.51 -24.64
N GLU A 5 31.15 5.58 -25.19
CA GLU A 5 31.14 6.91 -24.55
C GLU A 5 30.33 6.90 -23.25
N ARG A 6 29.24 6.14 -23.21
CA ARG A 6 28.43 5.95 -22.00
C ARG A 6 29.23 5.23 -20.92
N GLN A 7 29.97 4.19 -21.29
CA GLN A 7 30.77 3.41 -20.35
C GLN A 7 31.98 4.19 -19.83
N ALA A 8 32.62 5.02 -20.65
CA ALA A 8 33.67 5.94 -20.23
C ALA A 8 33.15 6.97 -19.20
N ARG A 9 31.99 7.59 -19.47
CA ARG A 9 31.33 8.50 -18.51
C ARG A 9 30.98 7.82 -17.21
N TYR A 10 30.47 6.59 -17.26
CA TYR A 10 30.13 5.82 -16.07
C TYR A 10 31.37 5.57 -15.18
N ARG A 11 32.49 5.17 -15.77
CA ARG A 11 33.76 4.94 -15.04
C ARG A 11 34.32 6.23 -14.45
N ALA A 12 34.28 7.33 -15.20
CA ALA A 12 34.72 8.64 -14.72
C ALA A 12 33.89 9.13 -13.52
N ALA A 13 32.57 8.99 -13.57
CA ALA A 13 31.68 9.36 -12.47
C ALA A 13 31.93 8.52 -11.19
N ARG A 14 32.24 7.22 -11.35
CA ARG A 14 32.61 6.34 -10.23
C ARG A 14 33.97 6.70 -9.61
N ALA A 15 34.96 7.01 -10.44
CA ALA A 15 36.30 7.41 -9.98
C ALA A 15 36.26 8.77 -9.25
N ALA A 16 35.38 9.68 -9.66
CA ALA A 16 35.18 10.99 -9.02
C ALA A 16 34.36 10.93 -7.72
N GLY A 17 34.00 9.73 -7.22
CA GLY A 17 33.28 9.57 -5.96
C GLY A 17 31.86 10.15 -5.96
N VAL A 18 31.28 10.44 -7.12
CA VAL A 18 29.95 11.06 -7.22
C VAL A 18 28.92 10.09 -6.62
N PRO A 19 28.21 10.45 -5.54
CA PRO A 19 27.21 9.57 -4.96
C PRO A 19 26.10 9.37 -5.97
N ILE A 20 25.87 8.10 -6.35
CA ILE A 20 24.72 7.74 -7.19
C ILE A 20 23.49 7.86 -6.28
N VAL A 21 22.85 9.03 -6.31
CA VAL A 21 21.57 9.26 -5.64
C VAL A 21 20.52 8.43 -6.35
N ARG A 22 20.26 7.23 -5.84
CA ARG A 22 19.09 6.46 -6.21
C ARG A 22 17.94 7.02 -5.38
N ASN A 23 17.06 7.81 -6.01
CA ASN A 23 15.72 8.03 -5.47
C ASN A 23 14.94 6.71 -5.54
N ARG A 24 15.31 5.74 -4.70
CA ARG A 24 14.50 4.56 -4.45
C ARG A 24 13.67 4.85 -3.21
N ARG A 25 12.35 4.77 -3.37
CA ARG A 25 11.44 4.61 -2.24
C ARG A 25 12.00 3.47 -1.37
N PRO A 26 12.18 3.68 -0.05
CA PRO A 26 12.66 2.61 0.82
C PRO A 26 11.79 1.39 0.60
N ALA A 27 12.42 0.26 0.32
CA ALA A 27 11.69 -0.98 0.12
C ALA A 27 10.95 -1.28 1.42
N ASP A 28 9.67 -1.64 1.34
CA ASP A 28 8.96 -2.11 2.51
C ASP A 28 9.62 -3.41 2.97
N HIS A 29 10.36 -3.35 4.08
CA HIS A 29 11.12 -4.48 4.62
C HIS A 29 10.23 -5.51 5.32
N ARG A 30 8.92 -5.26 5.44
CA ARG A 30 7.99 -6.23 6.00
C ARG A 30 7.89 -7.43 5.07
N GLY A 31 7.93 -8.63 5.66
CA GLY A 31 7.65 -9.87 4.93
C GLY A 31 6.25 -9.85 4.31
N ARG A 32 6.07 -10.57 3.19
CA ARG A 32 4.79 -10.59 2.43
C ARG A 32 3.58 -10.93 3.31
N ALA A 33 3.70 -11.90 4.21
CA ALA A 33 2.65 -12.28 5.16
C ALA A 33 2.28 -11.14 6.13
N ARG A 34 3.28 -10.39 6.62
CA ARG A 34 3.05 -9.26 7.50
C ARG A 34 2.37 -8.11 6.75
N ARG A 35 2.78 -7.85 5.51
CA ARG A 35 2.12 -6.85 4.66
C ARG A 35 0.65 -7.20 4.39
N TRP A 36 0.35 -8.47 4.11
CA TRP A 36 -1.02 -8.94 3.97
C TRP A 36 -1.85 -8.64 5.22
N THR A 37 -1.35 -9.09 6.39
CA THR A 37 -2.04 -8.90 7.66
C THR A 37 -2.27 -7.42 7.95
N ASP A 38 -1.23 -6.58 7.78
CA ASP A 38 -1.33 -5.14 8.01
C ASP A 38 -2.35 -4.48 7.06
N HIS A 39 -2.44 -4.91 5.81
CA HIS A 39 -3.41 -4.39 4.85
C HIS A 39 -4.85 -4.80 5.20
N VAL A 40 -5.08 -6.07 5.56
CA VAL A 40 -6.41 -6.55 5.97
C VAL A 40 -6.86 -5.83 7.24
N THR A 41 -5.99 -5.72 8.25
CA THR A 41 -6.27 -4.94 9.46
C THR A 41 -6.57 -3.49 9.13
N GLY A 42 -5.80 -2.87 8.23
CA GLY A 42 -6.02 -1.49 7.79
C GLY A 42 -7.38 -1.29 7.12
N LEU A 43 -7.83 -2.24 6.31
CA LEU A 43 -9.17 -2.19 5.68
C LEU A 43 -10.28 -2.28 6.73
N VAL A 44 -10.14 -3.15 7.72
CA VAL A 44 -11.13 -3.29 8.82
C VAL A 44 -11.21 -2.01 9.65
N GLN A 45 -10.07 -1.39 9.98
CA GLN A 45 -10.06 -0.12 10.71
C GLN A 45 -10.70 1.00 9.88
N ALA A 46 -10.38 1.08 8.58
CA ALA A 46 -10.99 2.05 7.69
C ALA A 46 -12.52 1.88 7.61
N GLN A 47 -13.04 0.64 7.59
CA GLN A 47 -14.48 0.38 7.60
C GLN A 47 -15.14 0.96 8.86
N VAL A 48 -14.50 0.84 10.02
CA VAL A 48 -14.99 1.45 11.28
C VAL A 48 -15.00 2.99 11.18
N GLU A 49 -13.94 3.58 10.64
CA GLU A 49 -13.86 5.04 10.44
C GLU A 49 -14.94 5.55 9.48
N PHE A 50 -15.18 4.83 8.37
CA PHE A 50 -16.21 5.19 7.40
C PHE A 50 -17.63 4.95 7.93
N ALA A 51 -17.84 3.93 8.77
CA ALA A 51 -19.11 3.72 9.45
C ALA A 51 -19.42 4.86 10.43
N ALA A 52 -18.42 5.31 11.20
CA ALA A 52 -18.57 6.46 12.07
C ALA A 52 -18.85 7.74 11.28
N TRP A 53 -18.23 7.90 10.11
CA TRP A 53 -18.54 9.02 9.22
C TRP A 53 -19.99 8.94 8.70
N LEU A 54 -20.45 7.77 8.25
CA LEU A 54 -21.83 7.58 7.80
C LEU A 54 -22.85 7.91 8.89
N ASP A 55 -22.62 7.46 10.12
CA ASP A 55 -23.48 7.74 11.27
C ASP A 55 -23.54 9.24 11.62
N SER A 56 -22.44 9.97 11.37
CA SER A 56 -22.36 11.41 11.61
C SER A 56 -22.93 12.28 10.48
N LEU A 57 -23.44 11.70 9.38
CA LEU A 57 -23.94 12.48 8.25
C LEU A 57 -25.24 13.23 8.61
N PRO A 58 -25.34 14.52 8.25
CA PRO A 58 -26.60 15.26 8.30
C PRO A 58 -27.72 14.59 7.49
N GLU A 59 -28.96 14.69 7.96
CA GLU A 59 -30.13 14.05 7.33
C GLU A 59 -30.30 14.44 5.85
N ASN A 60 -30.02 15.69 5.49
CA ASN A 60 -30.09 16.18 4.11
C ASN A 60 -29.02 15.60 3.17
N LEU A 61 -28.04 14.84 3.69
CA LEU A 61 -26.99 14.18 2.91
C LEU A 61 -27.15 12.66 2.86
N GLN A 62 -28.18 12.09 3.48
CA GLN A 62 -28.37 10.63 3.59
C GLN A 62 -28.64 9.93 2.24
N ASP A 63 -29.18 10.67 1.27
CA ASP A 63 -29.45 10.20 -0.09
C ASP A 63 -28.38 10.65 -1.11
N SER A 64 -27.27 11.22 -0.63
CA SER A 64 -26.18 11.68 -1.49
C SER A 64 -25.31 10.51 -1.99
N ALA A 65 -24.58 10.74 -3.09
CA ALA A 65 -23.57 9.81 -3.60
C ALA A 65 -22.48 9.49 -2.55
N THR A 66 -22.21 10.42 -1.63
CA THR A 66 -21.28 10.21 -0.51
C THR A 66 -21.82 9.16 0.45
N ALA A 67 -23.09 9.26 0.85
CA ALA A 67 -23.73 8.30 1.74
C ALA A 67 -23.81 6.90 1.11
N GLU A 68 -24.10 6.83 -0.20
CA GLU A 68 -24.08 5.58 -0.96
C GLU A 68 -22.68 4.94 -0.97
N ALA A 69 -21.62 5.71 -1.23
CA ALA A 69 -20.26 5.21 -1.21
C ALA A 69 -19.83 4.72 0.18
N LEU A 70 -20.19 5.46 1.24
CA LEU A 70 -19.91 5.05 2.62
C LEU A 70 -20.64 3.75 2.99
N ARG A 71 -21.93 3.62 2.62
CA ARG A 71 -22.69 2.38 2.80
C ARG A 71 -22.04 1.22 2.07
N ALA A 72 -21.67 1.41 0.79
CA ALA A 72 -21.00 0.38 0.01
C ALA A 72 -19.69 -0.08 0.67
N ILE A 73 -18.89 0.82 1.22
CA ILE A 73 -17.67 0.46 1.98
C ILE A 73 -18.03 -0.32 3.25
N CYS A 74 -19.05 0.12 3.99
CA CYS A 74 -19.48 -0.52 5.23
C CYS A 74 -20.12 -1.91 5.01
N GLU A 75 -20.70 -2.15 3.84
CA GLU A 75 -21.34 -3.42 3.46
C GLU A 75 -20.34 -4.46 2.93
N LEU A 76 -19.10 -4.07 2.64
CA LEU A 76 -18.06 -5.02 2.24
C LEU A 76 -17.80 -6.03 3.35
N ASP A 77 -18.02 -7.31 3.05
CA ASP A 77 -17.66 -8.40 3.94
C ASP A 77 -16.15 -8.66 3.89
N LEU A 78 -15.43 -8.12 4.86
CA LEU A 78 -13.99 -8.34 5.02
C LEU A 78 -13.66 -9.62 5.80
N SER A 79 -14.65 -10.41 6.22
CA SER A 79 -14.42 -11.65 6.98
C SER A 79 -13.67 -12.70 6.15
N GLU A 80 -13.97 -12.80 4.86
CA GLU A 80 -13.27 -13.69 3.93
C GLU A 80 -11.78 -13.34 3.83
N LEU A 81 -11.44 -12.04 3.80
CA LEU A 81 -10.05 -11.59 3.77
C LEU A 81 -9.33 -11.83 5.10
N GLN A 82 -10.02 -11.68 6.23
CA GLN A 82 -9.49 -11.97 7.56
C GLN A 82 -9.21 -13.47 7.77
N ALA A 83 -9.98 -14.35 7.15
CA ALA A 83 -9.80 -15.79 7.25
C ALA A 83 -8.55 -16.32 6.50
N ILE A 84 -8.01 -15.54 5.55
CA ILE A 84 -6.86 -15.95 4.76
C ILE A 84 -5.57 -15.83 5.57
N VAL A 85 -4.90 -16.97 5.79
CA VAL A 85 -3.55 -17.02 6.34
C VAL A 85 -2.53 -17.03 5.18
N PRO A 86 -1.76 -15.95 4.99
CA PRO A 86 -0.78 -15.88 3.90
C PRO A 86 0.41 -16.80 4.20
N PRO A 87 1.01 -17.43 3.17
CA PRO A 87 2.18 -18.28 3.36
C PRO A 87 3.37 -17.47 3.92
N ARG A 88 4.14 -18.09 4.82
CA ARG A 88 5.29 -17.45 5.49
C ARG A 88 6.52 -17.30 4.58
N GLY A 89 6.48 -17.89 3.39
CA GLY A 89 7.58 -17.97 2.43
C GLY A 89 8.34 -19.29 2.55
N PHE A 90 9.19 -19.59 1.57
CA PHE A 90 9.96 -20.84 1.54
C PHE A 90 10.78 -21.04 2.83
N GLY A 91 10.66 -22.22 3.45
CA GLY A 91 11.47 -22.66 4.58
C GLY A 91 11.09 -22.10 5.96
N ARG A 92 9.85 -21.59 6.14
CA ARG A 92 9.34 -21.08 7.42
C ARG A 92 8.02 -21.74 7.84
N ASP A 93 7.76 -22.95 7.34
CA ASP A 93 6.65 -23.82 7.73
C ASP A 93 7.12 -24.90 8.70
#